data_AF-A0A6C0DM32-F1
#
_entry.id   AF-A0A6C0DM32-F1
#
_cell.length_a   1.000
_cell.length_b   1.000
_cell.length_c   1.000
_cell.angle_alpha   90.00
_cell.angle_beta   90.00
_cell.angle_gamma   90.00
#
_symmetry.space_group_name_H-M   'P 1'
#
loop_
_entity.id
_entity.type
_entity.pdbx_description
1 polymer ?
#
loop_
_entity_poly.entity_id
_entity_poly.type
_entity_poly.pdbx_seq_one_letter_code
_entity_poly.pdbx_strand_id
1 'polypeptide(L)'
;MNFISSITIAYILFVLLDFSWIFMNFDYYMTLCRKIQKEPFVVKIPPIILAYIILFIAFYIYITHILFIIKDNNKYGIAIIYGLLFGLVIYGTYSLTSCIYYKNYTYYDAFKDTLWGMILMSVTGVIFMKLYKK
;
A
#
# COMPACT_ATOMS: atom_id res chain seq x y z
N MET A 1 -13.49 -2.28 -18.71
CA MET A 1 -14.67 -2.08 -17.83
C MET A 1 -14.82 -0.59 -17.60
N ASN A 2 -15.96 -0.12 -17.11
CA ASN A 2 -16.09 1.30 -16.74
C ASN A 2 -15.14 1.63 -15.57
N PHE A 3 -14.95 2.92 -15.31
CA PHE A 3 -14.03 3.40 -14.28
C PHE A 3 -14.34 2.80 -12.90
N ILE A 4 -15.61 2.87 -12.48
CA ILE A 4 -16.07 2.43 -11.15
C ILE A 4 -15.78 0.94 -10.93
N SER A 5 -16.15 0.08 -11.87
CA SER A 5 -15.90 -1.36 -11.73
C SER A 5 -14.39 -1.68 -11.74
N SER A 6 -13.60 -0.96 -12.54
CA SER A 6 -12.15 -1.18 -12.63
C SER A 6 -11.44 -0.78 -11.34
N ILE A 7 -11.79 0.38 -10.76
CA ILE A 7 -11.17 0.86 -9.52
C ILE A 7 -11.60 0.02 -8.32
N THR A 8 -12.87 -0.39 -8.25
CA THR A 8 -13.35 -1.27 -7.17
C THR A 8 -12.62 -2.60 -7.17
N ILE A 9 -12.48 -3.25 -8.33
CA ILE A 9 -11.77 -4.54 -8.41
C ILE A 9 -10.29 -4.38 -8.08
N ALA A 10 -9.64 -3.33 -8.62
CA ALA A 10 -8.24 -3.07 -8.31
C ALA A 10 -8.01 -2.81 -6.80
N TYR A 11 -8.93 -2.11 -6.15
CA TYR A 11 -8.85 -1.84 -4.71
C TYR A 11 -9.16 -3.08 -3.85
N ILE A 12 -10.11 -3.92 -4.25
CA ILE A 12 -10.32 -5.21 -3.56
C ILE A 12 -9.03 -6.05 -3.64
N LEU A 13 -8.38 -6.09 -4.80
CA LEU A 13 -7.12 -6.80 -4.96
C LEU A 13 -5.98 -6.17 -4.15
N PHE A 14 -5.94 -4.83 -4.03
CA PHE A 14 -5.04 -4.15 -3.11
C PHE A 14 -5.20 -4.68 -1.67
N VAL A 15 -6.42 -4.70 -1.14
CA VAL A 15 -6.70 -5.17 0.22
C VAL A 15 -6.34 -6.65 0.39
N LEU A 16 -6.66 -7.50 -0.59
CA LEU A 16 -6.36 -8.92 -0.52
C LEU A 16 -4.85 -9.21 -0.56
N LEU A 17 -4.11 -8.51 -1.41
CA LEU A 17 -2.65 -8.64 -1.48
C LEU A 17 -2.00 -8.16 -0.18
N ASP A 18 -2.44 -7.03 0.36
CA ASP A 18 -1.93 -6.48 1.61
C ASP A 18 -2.24 -7.39 2.81
N PHE A 19 -3.48 -7.91 2.89
CA PHE A 19 -3.85 -8.90 3.89
C PHE A 19 -2.99 -10.17 3.79
N SER A 20 -2.71 -10.64 2.58
CA SER A 20 -1.84 -11.80 2.35
C SER A 20 -0.42 -11.54 2.87
N TRP A 21 0.14 -10.36 2.61
CA TRP A 21 1.44 -9.97 3.14
C TRP A 21 1.46 -9.92 4.67
N ILE A 22 0.46 -9.28 5.29
CA ILE A 22 0.35 -9.20 6.75
C ILE A 22 0.23 -10.60 7.34
N PHE A 23 -0.60 -11.46 6.75
CA PHE A 23 -0.79 -12.84 7.21
C PHE A 23 0.51 -13.66 7.13
N MET A 24 1.24 -13.57 6.02
CA MET A 24 2.55 -14.24 5.86
C MET A 24 3.61 -13.75 6.84
N ASN A 25 3.49 -12.52 7.33
CA ASN A 25 4.44 -11.89 8.25
C ASN A 25 3.88 -11.75 9.68
N PHE A 26 2.75 -12.40 9.99
CA PHE A 26 2.01 -12.15 11.22
C PHE A 26 2.84 -12.42 12.48
N ASP A 27 3.50 -13.58 12.55
CA ASP A 27 4.33 -13.96 13.70
C ASP A 27 5.50 -13.00 13.92
N TYR A 28 6.07 -12.51 12.81
CA TYR A 28 7.13 -11.51 12.84
C TYR A 28 6.63 -10.19 13.45
N TYR A 29 5.49 -9.67 12.95
CA TYR A 29 4.89 -8.45 13.45
C TYR A 29 4.45 -8.58 14.91
N MET A 30 3.89 -9.72 15.33
CA MET A 30 3.52 -9.94 16.73
C MET A 30 4.75 -9.94 17.66
N THR A 31 5.84 -10.57 17.21
CA THR A 31 7.11 -10.55 17.95
C THR A 31 7.69 -9.14 18.04
N LEU A 32 7.65 -8.38 16.93
CA LEU A 32 8.13 -7.01 16.87
C LEU A 32 7.29 -6.08 17.76
N CYS A 33 5.96 -6.16 17.68
CA CYS A 33 5.03 -5.43 18.54
C CYS A 33 5.31 -5.73 20.02
N ARG A 34 5.49 -7.01 20.40
CA ARG A 34 5.82 -7.37 21.78
C ARG A 34 7.15 -6.79 22.24
N LYS A 35 8.17 -6.76 21.37
CA LYS A 35 9.46 -6.11 21.67
C LYS A 35 9.34 -4.61 21.86
N ILE A 36 8.48 -3.94 21.09
CA ILE A 36 8.28 -2.49 21.15
C ILE A 36 7.41 -2.10 22.34
N GLN A 37 6.24 -2.72 22.48
CA GLN A 37 5.20 -2.33 23.45
C GLN A 37 5.42 -2.96 24.83
N LYS A 38 6.11 -4.10 24.92
CA LYS A 38 6.25 -4.91 26.15
C LYS A 38 4.92 -5.35 26.78
N GLU A 39 3.83 -5.25 26.01
CA GLU A 39 2.47 -5.62 26.39
C GLU A 39 1.85 -6.50 25.29
N PRO A 40 0.76 -7.23 25.58
CA PRO A 40 0.02 -7.96 24.57
C PRO A 40 -0.51 -7.03 23.47
N PHE A 41 -0.37 -7.46 22.21
CA PHE A 41 -0.93 -6.72 21.09
C PHE A 41 -2.46 -6.73 21.16
N VAL A 42 -3.07 -5.54 21.10
CA VAL A 42 -4.53 -5.37 21.09
C VAL A 42 -4.96 -4.80 19.74
N VAL A 43 -5.79 -5.56 19.03
CA VAL A 43 -6.36 -5.14 17.75
C VAL A 43 -7.43 -4.07 17.98
N LYS A 44 -7.23 -2.88 17.41
CA LYS A 44 -8.25 -1.83 17.36
C LYS A 44 -8.85 -1.77 15.96
N ILE A 45 -10.09 -2.22 15.82
CA ILE A 45 -10.79 -2.29 14.53
C ILE A 45 -11.06 -0.90 13.91
N PRO A 46 -11.51 0.14 14.64
CA PRO A 46 -11.83 1.42 14.00
C PRO A 46 -10.65 2.10 13.30
N PRO A 47 -9.42 2.15 13.88
CA PRO A 47 -8.24 2.65 13.18
C PRO A 47 -7.91 1.88 11.90
N ILE A 48 -8.09 0.55 11.87
CA ILE A 48 -7.84 -0.27 10.68
C ILE A 48 -8.79 0.15 9.55
N ILE A 49 -10.09 0.24 9.84
CA ILE A 49 -11.09 0.64 8.84
C ILE A 49 -10.77 2.03 8.29
N LEU A 50 -10.46 2.98 9.18
CA LEU A 50 -10.14 4.36 8.78
C LEU A 50 -8.87 4.42 7.92
N ALA A 51 -7.84 3.63 8.25
CA ALA A 51 -6.62 3.55 7.45
C ALA A 51 -6.91 3.07 6.02
N TYR A 52 -7.72 2.01 5.86
CA TYR A 52 -8.11 1.54 4.52
C TYR A 52 -8.99 2.56 3.79
N ILE A 53 -9.89 3.29 4.46
CA ILE A 53 -10.65 4.37 3.81
C ILE A 53 -9.71 5.46 3.28
N ILE A 54 -8.72 5.88 4.08
CA ILE A 54 -7.74 6.88 3.66
C ILE A 54 -6.90 6.37 2.49
N LEU A 55 -6.48 5.10 2.53
CA LEU A 55 -5.75 4.45 1.43
C LEU A 55 -6.59 4.36 0.15
N PHE A 56 -7.90 4.12 0.25
CA PHE A 56 -8.80 4.17 -0.90
C PHE A 56 -8.86 5.56 -1.54
N ILE A 57 -9.00 6.61 -0.73
CA ILE A 57 -9.00 8.01 -1.21
C ILE A 57 -7.67 8.32 -1.91
N ALA A 58 -6.56 7.94 -1.29
CA ALA A 58 -5.22 8.13 -1.84
C ALA A 58 -5.07 7.39 -3.18
N PHE A 59 -5.51 6.13 -3.25
CA PHE A 59 -5.51 5.31 -4.47
C PHE A 59 -6.38 5.93 -5.57
N TYR A 60 -7.58 6.43 -5.25
CA TYR A 60 -8.46 7.11 -6.21
C TYR A 60 -7.77 8.34 -6.83
N ILE A 61 -7.13 9.18 -6.01
CA ILE A 61 -6.40 10.37 -6.47
C ILE A 61 -5.24 9.94 -7.38
N TYR A 62 -4.44 8.95 -6.95
CA TYR A 62 -3.36 8.37 -7.74
C TYR A 62 -3.84 7.88 -9.12
N ILE A 63 -4.90 7.05 -9.16
CA ILE A 63 -5.46 6.50 -10.41
C ILE A 63 -5.98 7.60 -11.34
N THR A 64 -6.68 8.59 -10.78
CA THR A 64 -7.21 9.71 -11.57
C THR A 64 -6.07 10.55 -12.16
N HIS A 65 -5.00 10.77 -11.40
CA HIS A 65 -3.83 11.51 -11.84
C HIS A 65 -3.09 10.80 -12.97
N ILE A 66 -2.82 9.50 -12.85
CA ILE A 66 -2.14 8.76 -13.93
C ILE A 66 -2.98 8.72 -15.21
N LEU A 67 -4.32 8.64 -15.12
CA LEU A 67 -5.20 8.70 -16.28
C LEU A 67 -5.13 10.04 -17.03
N PHE A 68 -4.88 11.14 -16.32
CA PHE A 68 -4.68 12.46 -16.94
C PHE A 68 -3.34 12.57 -17.66
N ILE A 69 -2.30 11.92 -17.13
CA ILE A 69 -0.93 11.96 -17.68
C ILE A 69 -0.76 11.03 -18.88
N ILE A 70 -1.48 9.91 -18.92
CA ILE A 70 -1.37 8.92 -20.00
C ILE A 70 -1.86 9.53 -21.33
N LYS A 71 -0.89 9.98 -22.13
CA LYS A 71 -1.10 10.47 -23.50
C LYS A 71 -0.70 9.44 -24.56
N ASP A 72 0.02 8.39 -24.20
CA ASP A 72 0.67 7.43 -25.11
C ASP A 72 0.51 5.95 -24.71
N ASN A 73 0.97 5.05 -25.59
CA ASN A 73 0.94 3.59 -25.44
C ASN A 73 1.65 3.03 -24.19
N ASN A 74 2.40 3.84 -23.42
CA ASN A 74 3.14 3.38 -22.23
C ASN A 74 2.35 3.51 -20.91
N LYS A 75 1.06 3.17 -20.92
CA LYS A 75 0.21 3.23 -19.71
C LYS A 75 0.73 2.36 -18.55
N TYR A 76 1.35 1.22 -18.87
CA TYR A 76 1.87 0.31 -17.86
C TYR A 76 3.15 0.82 -17.20
N GLY A 77 4.10 1.36 -17.97
CA GLY A 77 5.32 1.94 -17.41
C GLY A 77 5.02 3.14 -16.51
N ILE A 78 4.07 3.99 -16.89
CA ILE A 78 3.60 5.10 -16.06
C ILE A 78 2.99 4.57 -14.76
N ALA A 79 2.09 3.58 -14.84
CA ALA A 79 1.48 3.00 -13.64
C ALA A 79 2.51 2.38 -12.68
N ILE A 80 3.54 1.70 -13.21
CA ILE A 80 4.63 1.13 -12.42
C ILE A 80 5.42 2.24 -11.73
N ILE A 81 5.96 3.21 -12.47
CA ILE A 81 6.83 4.25 -11.88
C ILE A 81 6.07 5.07 -10.85
N TYR A 82 4.86 5.54 -11.18
CA TYR A 82 4.06 6.34 -10.25
C TYR A 82 3.55 5.49 -9.08
N GLY A 83 3.27 4.21 -9.28
CA GLY A 83 2.91 3.30 -8.20
C GLY A 83 4.06 3.09 -7.22
N LEU A 84 5.29 2.88 -7.72
CA LEU A 84 6.49 2.75 -6.88
C LEU A 84 6.71 4.02 -6.06
N LEU A 85 6.65 5.20 -6.70
CA LEU A 85 6.81 6.48 -6.01
C LEU A 85 5.70 6.73 -4.99
N PHE A 86 4.45 6.40 -5.33
CA PHE A 86 3.33 6.60 -4.43
C PHE A 86 3.42 5.68 -3.20
N GLY A 87 3.77 4.41 -3.40
CA GLY A 87 4.04 3.48 -2.30
C GLY A 87 5.23 3.94 -1.44
N LEU A 88 6.30 4.42 -2.06
CA LEU A 88 7.45 4.99 -1.33
C LEU A 88 7.03 6.16 -0.44
N VAL A 89 6.21 7.08 -0.95
CA VAL A 89 5.77 8.25 -0.17
C VAL A 89 4.91 7.83 1.03
N ILE A 90 3.95 6.92 0.86
CA ILE A 90 3.06 6.51 1.96
C ILE A 90 3.82 5.64 2.96
N TYR A 91 4.34 4.49 2.49
CA TYR A 91 4.91 3.47 3.35
C TYR A 91 6.31 3.85 3.83
N GLY A 92 7.10 4.53 2.99
CA GLY A 92 8.42 5.03 3.38
C GLY A 92 8.33 6.09 4.45
N THR A 93 7.41 7.06 4.32
CA THR A 93 7.20 8.07 5.38
C THR A 93 6.79 7.41 6.69
N TYR A 94 5.81 6.52 6.68
CA TYR A 94 5.36 5.83 7.89
C TYR A 94 6.48 4.98 8.53
N SER A 95 7.17 4.19 7.72
CA SER A 95 8.19 3.24 8.18
C SER A 95 9.44 3.93 8.71
N LEU A 96 9.94 4.95 8.01
CA LEU A 96 11.10 5.71 8.46
C LEU A 96 10.79 6.53 9.71
N THR A 97 9.58 7.09 9.81
CA THR A 97 9.15 7.77 11.04
C THR A 97 9.05 6.78 12.20
N SER A 98 8.61 5.54 11.94
CA SER A 98 8.58 4.47 12.95
C SER A 98 9.96 4.11 13.48
N CYS A 99 11.03 4.17 12.68
CA CYS A 99 12.41 4.02 13.17
C CYS A 99 12.81 5.09 14.20
N ILE A 100 12.20 6.27 14.18
CA ILE A 100 12.48 7.34 15.14
C ILE A 100 11.80 7.02 16.48
N TYR A 101 10.53 6.62 16.43
CA TYR A 101 9.73 6.41 17.65
C TYR A 101 10.01 5.07 18.33
N TYR A 102 10.29 4.02 17.57
CA TYR A 102 10.36 2.66 18.07
C TYR A 102 11.79 2.12 18.00
N LYS A 103 12.45 2.05 19.16
CA LYS A 103 13.83 1.57 19.29
C LYS A 103 14.09 0.20 18.64
N ASN A 104 13.10 -0.69 18.69
CA ASN A 104 13.22 -2.05 18.16
C ASN A 104 12.71 -2.21 16.72
N TYR A 105 12.18 -1.15 16.10
CA TYR A 105 11.80 -1.14 14.68
C TYR A 105 13.00 -0.70 13.85
N THR A 106 13.65 -1.68 13.21
CA THR A 106 14.95 -1.49 12.56
C THR A 106 14.81 -0.87 11.17
N TYR A 107 15.93 -0.38 10.61
CA TYR A 107 15.95 0.07 9.21
C TYR A 107 15.64 -1.06 8.22
N TYR A 108 15.92 -2.32 8.59
CA TYR A 108 15.55 -3.46 7.78
C TYR A 108 14.03 -3.65 7.73
N ASP A 109 13.34 -3.48 8.87
CA ASP A 109 11.87 -3.48 8.94
C ASP A 109 11.30 -2.39 8.04
N ALA A 110 11.84 -1.18 8.18
CA ALA A 110 11.38 -0.06 7.39
C ALA A 110 11.56 -0.27 5.89
N PHE A 111 12.73 -0.77 5.49
CA PHE A 111 13.02 -1.06 4.09
C PHE A 111 12.07 -2.13 3.54
N LYS A 112 11.84 -3.21 4.30
CA LYS A 112 10.98 -4.31 3.89
C LYS A 112 9.52 -3.86 3.71
N ASP A 113 8.97 -3.12 4.68
CA ASP A 113 7.59 -2.63 4.63
C ASP A 113 7.41 -1.58 3.52
N THR A 114 8.41 -0.70 3.35
CA THR A 114 8.42 0.29 2.26
C THR A 114 8.45 -0.38 0.89
N LEU A 115 9.35 -1.35 0.70
CA LEU A 115 9.48 -2.07 -0.57
C LEU A 115 8.19 -2.81 -0.93
N TRP A 116 7.54 -3.44 0.06
CA TRP A 116 6.23 -4.05 -0.15
C TRP A 116 5.19 -3.02 -0.58
N GLY A 117 5.11 -1.87 0.10
CA GLY A 117 4.20 -0.77 -0.26
C GLY A 117 4.41 -0.26 -1.69
N MET A 118 5.67 -0.11 -2.12
CA MET A 118 6.02 0.26 -3.49
C MET A 118 5.51 -0.77 -4.51
N ILE A 119 5.76 -2.06 -4.26
CA ILE A 119 5.32 -3.16 -5.13
C ILE A 119 3.78 -3.22 -5.18
N LEU A 120 3.12 -3.14 -4.02
CA LEU A 120 1.68 -3.22 -3.88
C LEU A 120 0.97 -2.12 -4.69
N MET A 121 1.41 -0.86 -4.56
CA MET A 121 0.81 0.26 -5.31
C MET A 121 1.07 0.17 -6.81
N SER A 122 2.24 -0.32 -7.21
CA SER A 122 2.57 -0.54 -8.63
C SER A 122 1.71 -1.63 -9.27
N VAL A 123 1.61 -2.78 -8.60
CA VAL A 123 0.83 -3.92 -9.08
C VAL A 123 -0.65 -3.54 -9.20
N THR A 124 -1.20 -2.87 -8.20
CA THR A 124 -2.62 -2.47 -8.17
C THR A 124 -2.94 -1.40 -9.22
N GLY A 125 -2.03 -0.45 -9.46
CA GLY A 125 -2.12 0.50 -10.57
C GLY A 125 -2.09 -0.19 -11.94
N VAL A 126 -1.22 -1.17 -12.14
CA VAL A 126 -1.15 -1.97 -13.38
C VAL A 126 -2.42 -2.79 -13.59
N ILE A 127 -2.96 -3.40 -12.52
CA ILE A 127 -4.22 -4.13 -12.56
C ILE A 127 -5.35 -3.20 -13.00
N PHE A 128 -5.45 -1.99 -12.43
CA PHE A 128 -6.42 -1.00 -12.87
C PHE A 128 -6.27 -0.70 -14.38
N MET A 129 -5.05 -0.43 -14.85
CA MET A 129 -4.76 -0.13 -16.27
C MET A 129 -5.07 -1.28 -17.23
N LYS A 130 -5.05 -2.51 -16.73
CA LYS A 130 -5.43 -3.71 -17.48
C LYS A 130 -6.95 -3.87 -17.56
N LEU A 131 -7.67 -3.56 -16.49
CA LEU A 131 -9.14 -3.70 -16.42
C LEU A 131 -9.89 -2.55 -17.07
N TYR A 132 -9.37 -1.32 -16.93
CA TYR A 132 -10.00 -0.12 -17.46
C TYR A 132 -9.85 -0.06 -18.99
N LYS A 133 -11.00 0.06 -19.67
CA LYS A 133 -11.08 0.30 -21.11
C LYS A 133 -11.62 1.72 -21.26
N LYS A 134 -10.84 2.60 -21.86
CA LYS A 134 -11.27 3.97 -22.17
C LYS A 134 -12.36 3.94 -23.23
#